data_AF-A0A260MFA5-F1
#
_entry.id   AF-A0A260MFA5-F1
#
_cell.length_a   1.000
_cell.length_b   1.000
_cell.length_c   1.000
_cell.angle_alpha   90.00
_cell.angle_beta   90.00
_cell.angle_gamma   90.00
#
_symmetry.space_group_name_H-M   'P 1'
#
loop_
_entity.id
_entity.type
_entity.pdbx_description
1 polymer ?
#
loop_
_entity_poly.entity_id
_entity_poly.type
_entity_poly.pdbx_seq_one_letter_code
_entity_poly.pdbx_strand_id
1 'polypeptide(L)'
;MDKSEYVELAVERVRAVLADHHAVVHSELESRIAEANWAGSAGNVDPHHITTALQQLKRDEEIVWEEGRATRGRRQIATIQPVDRRRRATKIDRSAARKRLLYSRYQGWAQGTKRYPQGLIGPAGETAVRLAVIESGALQPAVPGAGEASTLLGVQLSGPVDSAGFMVPLKNGLPMSPVTVLIEVKNIRGWIYPNSVELYQLLGKASRLQNSRPDQLILPILVCRKTHPTTYWMAKQLGFFVIETGRQFAGDVDEDALLEVRNELHFNDLFKGANPSVRVRERLSKTIPKYASAAAEQWRETSAELEATFSSLGRKRLSNSTRRIMTNRLREQSAELGHPGGW
;
A
#
# COMPACT_ATOMS: atom_id res chain seq x y z
N MET A 1 -17.06 -14.00 -12.44
CA MET A 1 -16.05 -15.01 -12.15
C MET A 1 -16.12 -15.29 -10.66
N ASP A 2 -16.37 -16.54 -10.29
CA ASP A 2 -16.40 -16.97 -8.88
C ASP A 2 -14.98 -16.96 -8.30
N LYS A 3 -14.85 -16.93 -6.97
CA LYS A 3 -13.57 -16.98 -6.27
C LYS A 3 -12.73 -18.21 -6.68
N SER A 4 -13.39 -19.35 -6.89
CA SER A 4 -12.77 -20.59 -7.37
C SER A 4 -12.08 -20.41 -8.72
N GLU A 5 -12.79 -19.84 -9.69
CA GLU A 5 -12.30 -19.55 -11.03
C GLU A 5 -11.10 -18.59 -11.03
N TYR A 6 -11.09 -17.56 -10.15
CA TYR A 6 -9.91 -16.68 -9.99
C TYR A 6 -8.69 -17.40 -9.42
N VAL A 7 -8.89 -18.38 -8.52
CA VAL A 7 -7.80 -19.17 -7.95
C VAL A 7 -7.25 -20.14 -9.01
N GLU A 8 -8.10 -20.78 -9.79
CA GLU A 8 -7.68 -21.64 -10.90
C GLU A 8 -6.88 -20.86 -11.96
N LEU A 9 -7.34 -19.65 -12.31
CA LEU A 9 -6.61 -18.75 -13.19
C LEU A 9 -5.26 -18.32 -12.58
N ALA A 10 -5.20 -18.05 -11.26
CA ALA A 10 -3.93 -17.79 -10.58
C ALA A 10 -2.99 -18.99 -10.65
N VAL A 11 -3.49 -20.22 -10.46
CA VAL A 11 -2.71 -21.46 -10.56
C VAL A 11 -2.09 -21.59 -11.96
N GLU A 12 -2.88 -21.40 -13.01
CA GLU A 12 -2.42 -21.43 -14.40
C GLU A 12 -1.28 -20.43 -14.62
N ARG A 13 -1.47 -19.17 -14.19
CA ARG A 13 -0.48 -18.11 -14.37
C ARG A 13 0.79 -18.34 -13.55
N VAL A 14 0.68 -18.85 -12.32
CA VAL A 14 1.86 -19.22 -11.53
C VAL A 14 2.67 -20.30 -12.25
N ARG A 15 2.02 -21.33 -12.79
CA ARG A 15 2.69 -22.38 -13.59
C ARG A 15 3.37 -21.79 -14.82
N ALA A 16 2.71 -20.89 -15.55
CA ALA A 16 3.28 -20.21 -16.71
C ALA A 16 4.53 -19.39 -16.34
N VAL A 17 4.47 -18.56 -15.30
CA VAL A 17 5.64 -17.80 -14.82
C VAL A 17 6.80 -18.73 -14.45
N LEU A 18 6.53 -19.86 -13.78
CA LEU A 18 7.57 -20.82 -13.39
C LEU A 18 8.13 -21.60 -14.59
N ALA A 19 7.34 -21.86 -15.62
CA ALA A 19 7.83 -22.47 -16.85
C ALA A 19 8.88 -21.58 -17.53
N ASP A 20 8.63 -20.27 -17.59
CA ASP A 20 9.50 -19.30 -18.26
C ASP A 20 10.70 -18.88 -17.40
N HIS A 21 10.48 -18.63 -16.11
CA HIS A 21 11.50 -18.04 -15.23
C HIS A 21 12.19 -19.05 -14.32
N HIS A 22 11.69 -20.28 -14.22
CA HIS A 22 12.23 -21.42 -13.43
C HIS A 22 12.22 -21.25 -11.90
N ALA A 23 12.46 -20.04 -11.40
CA ALA A 23 12.35 -19.66 -9.99
C ALA A 23 12.07 -18.16 -9.88
N VAL A 24 11.29 -17.78 -8.89
CA VAL A 24 10.83 -16.39 -8.67
C VAL A 24 10.66 -16.09 -7.20
N VAL A 25 10.68 -14.81 -6.82
CA VAL A 25 10.28 -14.37 -5.47
C VAL A 25 8.78 -14.07 -5.44
N HIS A 26 8.15 -14.15 -4.25
CA HIS A 26 6.71 -13.92 -4.12
C HIS A 26 6.25 -12.58 -4.72
N SER A 27 6.94 -11.49 -4.41
CA SER A 27 6.58 -10.16 -4.94
C SER A 27 6.78 -10.02 -6.46
N GLU A 28 7.66 -10.81 -7.07
CA GLU A 28 7.78 -10.86 -8.53
C GLU A 28 6.55 -11.54 -9.15
N LEU A 29 6.05 -12.62 -8.55
CA LEU A 29 4.80 -13.25 -9.00
C LEU A 29 3.62 -12.28 -8.93
N GLU A 30 3.47 -11.60 -7.79
CA GLU A 30 2.42 -10.58 -7.63
C GLU A 30 2.53 -9.50 -8.72
N SER A 31 3.74 -9.00 -8.99
CA SER A 31 3.93 -7.96 -10.01
C SER A 31 3.62 -8.47 -11.43
N ARG A 32 4.05 -9.68 -11.78
CA ARG A 32 3.77 -10.29 -13.10
C ARG A 32 2.29 -10.62 -13.31
N ILE A 33 1.60 -11.10 -12.28
CA ILE A 33 0.25 -11.66 -12.42
C ILE A 33 -0.84 -10.62 -12.13
N ALA A 34 -0.63 -9.74 -11.15
CA ALA A 34 -1.62 -8.77 -10.69
C ALA A 34 -1.45 -7.37 -11.32
N GLU A 35 -0.25 -7.01 -11.81
CA GLU A 35 0.05 -5.63 -12.20
C GLU A 35 0.37 -5.46 -13.69
N ALA A 36 0.70 -6.54 -14.40
CA ALA A 36 1.27 -6.47 -15.75
C ALA A 36 0.28 -6.47 -16.92
N ASN A 37 -1.04 -6.56 -16.69
CA ASN A 37 -2.04 -6.83 -17.73
C ASN A 37 -1.62 -8.07 -18.56
N TRP A 38 -1.91 -9.25 -18.03
CA TRP A 38 -1.52 -10.52 -18.64
C TRP A 38 -1.99 -10.64 -20.09
N ALA A 39 -1.05 -10.85 -21.02
CA ALA A 39 -1.34 -10.89 -22.45
C ALA A 39 -2.45 -11.90 -22.78
N GLY A 40 -3.47 -11.45 -23.52
CA GLY A 40 -4.60 -12.29 -23.92
C GLY A 40 -5.66 -12.54 -22.83
N SER A 41 -5.57 -11.90 -21.65
CA SER A 41 -6.57 -12.04 -20.60
C SER A 41 -7.43 -10.80 -20.42
N ALA A 42 -8.71 -11.01 -20.09
CA ALA A 42 -9.69 -9.95 -19.80
C ALA A 42 -9.46 -9.25 -18.45
N GLY A 43 -8.53 -9.71 -17.61
CA GLY A 43 -8.30 -9.10 -16.29
C GLY A 43 -7.04 -9.56 -15.56
N ASN A 44 -6.65 -8.77 -14.54
CA ASN A 44 -5.60 -9.11 -13.60
C ASN A 44 -6.15 -9.99 -12.47
N VAL A 45 -5.28 -10.78 -11.83
CA VAL A 45 -5.67 -11.60 -10.68
C VAL A 45 -5.11 -10.96 -9.41
N ASP A 46 -5.98 -10.66 -8.45
CA ASP A 46 -5.57 -9.99 -7.22
C ASP A 46 -4.57 -10.84 -6.40
N PRO A 47 -3.63 -10.20 -5.68
CA PRO A 47 -2.59 -10.88 -4.89
C PRO A 47 -3.09 -11.96 -3.93
N HIS A 48 -4.28 -11.80 -3.36
CA HIS A 48 -4.84 -12.79 -2.43
C HIS A 48 -5.20 -14.12 -3.12
N HIS A 49 -5.66 -14.10 -4.37
CA HIS A 49 -5.88 -15.31 -5.16
C HIS A 49 -4.55 -15.99 -5.53
N ILE A 50 -3.51 -15.21 -5.82
CA ILE A 50 -2.14 -15.73 -6.03
C ILE A 50 -1.64 -16.44 -4.78
N THR A 51 -1.84 -15.84 -3.60
CA THR A 51 -1.46 -16.46 -2.33
C THR A 51 -2.19 -17.79 -2.10
N THR A 52 -3.50 -17.85 -2.37
CA THR A 52 -4.28 -19.09 -2.28
C THR A 52 -3.79 -20.14 -3.29
N ALA A 53 -3.52 -19.75 -4.53
CA ALA A 53 -2.97 -20.64 -5.56
C ALA A 53 -1.61 -21.23 -5.16
N LEU A 54 -0.73 -20.42 -4.57
CA LEU A 54 0.57 -20.89 -4.07
C LEU A 54 0.44 -21.88 -2.92
N GLN A 55 -0.53 -21.70 -2.03
CA GLN A 55 -0.80 -22.67 -0.96
C GLN A 55 -1.32 -23.98 -1.52
N GLN A 56 -2.21 -23.93 -2.51
CA GLN A 56 -2.71 -25.11 -3.21
C GLN A 56 -1.57 -25.86 -3.92
N LEU A 57 -0.81 -25.18 -4.78
CA LEU A 57 0.32 -25.77 -5.51
C LEU A 57 1.39 -26.35 -4.57
N LYS A 58 1.61 -25.76 -3.41
CA LYS A 58 2.54 -26.29 -2.40
C LYS A 58 1.99 -27.57 -1.77
N ARG A 59 0.71 -27.60 -1.42
CA ARG A 59 0.03 -28.78 -0.84
C ARG A 59 0.01 -29.94 -1.84
N ASP A 60 -0.17 -29.62 -3.11
CA ASP A 60 -0.23 -30.58 -4.21
C ASP A 60 1.19 -31.00 -4.68
N GLU A 61 2.24 -30.60 -3.95
CA GLU A 61 3.65 -30.93 -4.18
C GLU A 61 4.20 -30.51 -5.56
N GLU A 62 3.58 -29.52 -6.20
CA GLU A 62 4.04 -28.99 -7.50
C GLU A 62 5.15 -27.96 -7.35
N ILE A 63 5.13 -27.20 -6.25
CA ILE A 63 6.11 -26.15 -5.96
C ILE A 63 6.68 -26.29 -4.54
N VAL A 64 7.89 -25.79 -4.36
CA VAL A 64 8.53 -25.65 -3.05
C VAL A 64 8.97 -24.22 -2.82
N TRP A 65 8.95 -23.80 -1.55
CA TRP A 65 9.55 -22.57 -1.09
C TRP A 65 10.97 -22.90 -0.61
N GLU A 66 11.95 -22.55 -1.43
CA GLU A 66 13.35 -22.84 -1.16
C GLU A 66 14.01 -21.63 -0.50
N GLU A 67 14.34 -21.76 0.77
CA GLU A 67 15.11 -20.74 1.48
C GLU A 67 16.56 -20.72 0.97
N GLY A 68 16.99 -19.57 0.47
CA GLY A 68 18.41 -19.39 0.15
C GLY A 68 19.26 -19.38 1.41
N ARG A 69 20.52 -19.80 1.28
CA ARG A 69 21.55 -19.46 2.28
C ARG A 69 21.55 -17.95 2.51
N ALA A 70 21.72 -17.54 3.76
CA ALA A 70 21.72 -16.13 4.12
C ALA A 70 22.70 -15.35 3.21
N THR A 71 22.19 -14.31 2.55
CA THR A 71 23.03 -13.41 1.75
C THR A 71 24.03 -12.66 2.65
N ARG A 72 25.02 -11.95 2.09
CA ARG A 72 25.98 -11.13 2.88
C ARG A 72 25.28 -10.16 3.86
N GLY A 73 24.01 -9.80 3.61
CA GLY A 73 23.15 -9.00 4.51
C GLY A 73 22.36 -9.80 5.57
N ARG A 74 22.66 -11.08 5.80
CA ARG A 74 22.00 -12.01 6.75
C ARG A 74 20.50 -12.25 6.53
N ARG A 75 19.90 -11.74 5.45
CA ARG A 75 18.50 -12.01 5.10
C ARG A 75 18.40 -13.29 4.25
N GLN A 76 17.53 -14.20 4.69
CA GLN A 76 17.09 -15.34 3.91
C GLN A 76 15.98 -14.88 2.97
N ILE A 77 16.17 -15.13 1.67
CA ILE A 77 15.18 -14.82 0.64
C ILE A 77 14.74 -16.15 0.06
N ALA A 78 13.47 -16.48 0.30
CA ALA A 78 12.84 -17.65 -0.28
C ALA A 78 12.53 -17.40 -1.76
N THR A 79 12.75 -18.43 -2.57
CA THR A 79 12.29 -18.48 -3.97
C THR A 79 11.28 -19.60 -4.11
N ILE A 80 10.26 -19.34 -4.92
CA ILE A 80 9.27 -20.33 -5.33
C ILE A 80 9.81 -20.99 -6.60
N GLN A 81 9.85 -22.32 -6.60
CA GLN A 81 10.38 -23.12 -7.71
C GLN A 81 9.61 -24.43 -7.86
N PRO A 82 9.56 -25.04 -9.07
CA PRO A 82 8.94 -26.35 -9.26
C PRO A 82 9.64 -27.45 -8.47
N VAL A 83 8.89 -28.44 -8.00
CA VAL A 83 9.43 -29.66 -7.38
C VAL A 83 10.10 -30.56 -8.41
N ASP A 84 9.54 -30.66 -9.62
CA ASP A 84 10.18 -31.38 -10.72
C ASP A 84 11.39 -30.60 -11.26
N ARG A 85 12.58 -31.13 -10.98
CA ARG A 85 13.87 -30.57 -11.39
C ARG A 85 14.51 -31.33 -12.56
N ARG A 86 13.86 -32.35 -13.10
CA ARG A 86 14.43 -33.23 -14.14
C ARG A 86 14.83 -32.39 -15.36
N ARG A 87 16.10 -32.50 -15.78
CA ARG A 87 16.71 -31.75 -16.92
C ARG A 87 16.68 -30.22 -16.79
N ARG A 88 16.27 -29.65 -15.65
CA ARG A 88 16.14 -28.19 -15.43
C ARG A 88 16.84 -27.68 -14.17
N ALA A 89 17.40 -28.56 -13.34
CA ALA A 89 18.03 -28.22 -12.05
C ALA A 89 18.99 -27.01 -12.13
N THR A 90 19.98 -27.03 -13.04
CA THR A 90 20.94 -25.93 -13.17
C THR A 90 20.28 -24.59 -13.54
N LYS A 91 19.23 -24.60 -14.38
CA LYS A 91 18.50 -23.39 -14.76
C LYS A 91 17.70 -22.83 -13.57
N ILE A 92 17.07 -23.71 -12.79
CA ILE A 92 16.36 -23.36 -11.56
C ILE A 92 17.34 -22.72 -10.57
N ASP A 93 18.48 -23.36 -10.31
CA ASP A 93 19.48 -22.86 -9.34
C ASP A 93 20.04 -21.49 -9.75
N ARG A 94 20.38 -21.32 -11.03
CA ARG A 94 20.86 -20.04 -11.56
C ARG A 94 19.81 -18.95 -11.43
N SER A 95 18.57 -19.25 -11.79
CA SER A 95 17.46 -18.28 -11.66
C SER A 95 17.23 -17.93 -10.19
N ALA A 96 17.11 -18.91 -9.31
CA ALA A 96 16.90 -18.69 -7.88
C ALA A 96 18.01 -17.81 -7.26
N ALA A 97 19.28 -18.09 -7.57
CA ALA A 97 20.41 -17.27 -7.14
C ALA A 97 20.29 -15.82 -7.63
N ARG A 98 19.95 -15.63 -8.91
CA ARG A 98 19.76 -14.30 -9.51
C ARG A 98 18.61 -13.53 -8.85
N LYS A 99 17.45 -14.16 -8.67
CA LYS A 99 16.27 -13.52 -8.04
C LYS A 99 16.54 -13.13 -6.59
N ARG A 100 17.24 -13.98 -5.82
CA ARG A 100 17.64 -13.65 -4.44
C ARG A 100 18.57 -12.44 -4.40
N LEU A 101 19.56 -12.36 -5.30
CA LEU A 101 20.49 -11.24 -5.37
C LEU A 101 19.74 -9.93 -5.65
N LEU A 102 18.86 -9.92 -6.66
CA LEU A 102 18.10 -8.73 -7.03
C LEU A 102 17.11 -8.31 -5.94
N TYR A 103 16.40 -9.27 -5.35
CA TYR A 103 15.45 -8.97 -4.30
C TYR A 103 16.15 -8.53 -3.00
N SER A 104 17.36 -9.02 -2.72
CA SER A 104 18.21 -8.53 -1.63
C SER A 104 18.58 -7.07 -1.82
N ARG A 105 18.94 -6.69 -3.05
CA ARG A 105 19.20 -5.29 -3.40
C ARG A 105 17.97 -4.42 -3.20
N TYR A 106 16.82 -4.84 -3.74
CA TYR A 106 15.55 -4.16 -3.53
C TYR A 106 15.21 -4.00 -2.05
N GLN A 107 15.38 -5.05 -1.24
CA GLN A 107 15.16 -4.99 0.20
C GLN A 107 16.13 -4.04 0.92
N GLY A 108 17.34 -3.84 0.40
CA GLY A 108 18.28 -2.83 0.87
C GLY A 108 17.73 -1.41 0.70
N TRP A 109 17.05 -1.13 -0.42
CA TRP A 109 16.38 0.15 -0.65
C TRP A 109 15.08 0.29 0.15
N ALA A 110 14.33 -0.79 0.32
CA ALA A 110 13.01 -0.76 0.95
C ALA A 110 13.06 -0.71 2.48
N GLN A 111 13.96 -1.47 3.10
CA GLN A 111 14.00 -1.66 4.56
C GLN A 111 15.22 -1.00 5.21
N GLY A 112 16.11 -0.42 4.42
CA GLY A 112 17.31 0.21 4.90
C GLY A 112 18.51 -0.69 5.08
N THR A 113 19.63 -0.01 5.23
CA THR A 113 20.98 -0.53 5.45
C THR A 113 21.61 0.23 6.62
N LYS A 114 22.82 -0.13 7.06
CA LYS A 114 23.54 0.66 8.07
C LYS A 114 23.74 2.13 7.65
N ARG A 115 23.94 2.38 6.35
CA ARG A 115 24.14 3.73 5.80
C ARG A 115 22.81 4.51 5.68
N TYR A 116 21.73 3.81 5.36
CA TYR A 116 20.40 4.38 5.20
C TYR A 116 19.40 3.62 6.06
N PRO A 117 19.29 3.91 7.37
CA PRO A 117 18.52 3.08 8.31
C PRO A 117 17.02 3.05 7.99
N GLN A 118 16.48 4.08 7.36
CA GLN A 118 15.07 4.16 6.93
C GLN A 118 14.83 3.61 5.51
N GLY A 119 15.87 3.14 4.83
CA GLY A 119 15.81 2.88 3.39
C GLY A 119 15.76 4.15 2.57
N LEU A 120 15.58 3.96 1.27
CA LEU A 120 15.49 5.03 0.27
C LEU A 120 14.05 5.14 -0.28
N ILE A 121 13.35 4.02 -0.37
CA ILE A 121 12.00 3.97 -0.95
C ILE A 121 10.98 4.74 -0.09
N GLY A 122 10.92 4.50 1.22
CA GLY A 122 9.98 5.19 2.11
C GLY A 122 10.12 6.72 2.02
N PRO A 123 11.31 7.27 2.34
CA PRO A 123 11.57 8.71 2.27
C PRO A 123 11.36 9.33 0.88
N ALA A 124 11.64 8.59 -0.19
CA ALA A 124 11.40 9.08 -1.55
C ALA A 124 9.90 9.23 -1.85
N GLY A 125 9.08 8.31 -1.37
CA GLY A 125 7.63 8.39 -1.51
C GLY A 125 7.06 9.58 -0.74
N GLU A 126 7.47 9.75 0.52
CA GLU A 126 7.09 10.89 1.35
C GLU A 126 7.47 12.23 0.69
N THR A 127 8.69 12.32 0.14
CA THR A 127 9.16 13.51 -0.56
C THR A 127 8.34 13.79 -1.83
N ALA A 128 8.05 12.77 -2.64
CA ALA A 128 7.23 12.92 -3.84
C ALA A 128 5.80 13.40 -3.52
N VAL A 129 5.23 12.96 -2.39
CA VAL A 129 3.91 13.41 -1.92
C VAL A 129 3.98 14.83 -1.39
N ARG A 130 4.96 15.15 -0.55
CA ARG A 130 5.18 16.49 0.01
C ARG A 130 5.31 17.55 -1.09
N LEU A 131 6.13 17.29 -2.11
CA LEU A 131 6.26 18.19 -3.25
C LEU A 131 4.95 18.33 -4.01
N ALA A 132 4.20 17.25 -4.20
CA ALA A 132 2.89 17.29 -4.85
C ALA A 132 1.83 18.07 -4.04
N VAL A 133 1.89 18.01 -2.70
CA VAL A 133 1.04 18.81 -1.82
C VAL A 133 1.32 20.30 -2.04
N ILE A 134 2.60 20.70 -2.01
CA ILE A 134 3.01 22.09 -2.25
C ILE A 134 2.56 22.55 -3.65
N GLU A 135 2.90 21.79 -4.70
CA GLU A 135 2.54 22.13 -6.08
C GLU A 135 1.03 22.19 -6.33
N SER A 136 0.23 21.45 -5.56
CA SER A 136 -1.21 21.46 -5.74
C SER A 136 -1.84 22.80 -5.36
N GLY A 137 -1.20 23.56 -4.46
CA GLY A 137 -1.76 24.79 -3.87
C GLY A 137 -3.08 24.59 -3.11
N ALA A 138 -3.53 23.33 -2.93
CA ALA A 138 -4.85 23.03 -2.40
C ALA A 138 -4.91 23.06 -0.86
N LEU A 139 -3.75 23.01 -0.20
CA LEU A 139 -3.61 22.95 1.25
C LEU A 139 -2.72 24.09 1.72
N GLN A 140 -3.15 24.78 2.78
CA GLN A 140 -2.23 25.55 3.62
C GLN A 140 -1.52 24.55 4.54
N PRO A 141 -0.20 24.32 4.39
CA PRO A 141 0.50 23.32 5.19
C PRO A 141 0.51 23.69 6.68
N ALA A 142 0.33 22.70 7.55
CA ALA A 142 0.43 22.88 9.00
C ALA A 142 1.89 23.07 9.45
N VAL A 143 2.83 22.54 8.66
CA VAL A 143 4.28 22.67 8.86
C VAL A 143 4.90 23.22 7.58
N PRO A 144 5.85 24.17 7.66
CA PRO A 144 6.54 24.69 6.48
C PRO A 144 7.06 23.58 5.56
N GLY A 145 6.84 23.75 4.26
CA GLY A 145 7.22 22.74 3.27
C GLY A 145 6.40 21.45 3.31
N ALA A 146 5.22 21.44 3.95
CA ALA A 146 4.35 20.26 4.04
C ALA A 146 5.07 19.00 4.59
N GLY A 147 5.93 19.24 5.58
CA GLY A 147 6.67 18.20 6.29
C GLY A 147 5.82 17.42 7.28
N GLU A 148 6.50 16.55 8.03
CA GLU A 148 5.89 15.76 9.09
C GLU A 148 5.23 16.64 10.15
N ALA A 149 4.01 16.27 10.56
CA ALA A 149 3.28 16.96 11.60
C ALA A 149 3.04 16.04 12.80
N SER A 150 3.69 16.32 13.93
CA SER A 150 3.49 15.61 15.20
C SER A 150 2.35 16.17 16.04
N THR A 151 2.00 17.43 15.81
CA THR A 151 0.99 18.17 16.58
C THR A 151 0.08 18.90 15.60
N LEU A 152 -1.24 18.81 15.79
CA LEU A 152 -2.22 19.47 14.94
C LEU A 152 -3.39 19.94 15.79
N LEU A 153 -3.89 21.15 15.55
CA LEU A 153 -4.99 21.75 16.33
C LEU A 153 -4.73 21.71 17.86
N GLY A 154 -3.48 21.88 18.28
CA GLY A 154 -3.06 21.79 19.69
C GLY A 154 -3.12 20.38 20.30
N VAL A 155 -3.28 19.33 19.49
CA VAL A 155 -3.32 17.93 19.93
C VAL A 155 -2.06 17.21 19.47
N GLN A 156 -1.40 16.52 20.41
CA GLN A 156 -0.26 15.65 20.10
C GLN A 156 -0.74 14.31 19.52
N LEU A 157 -0.25 13.97 18.34
CA LEU A 157 -0.55 12.70 17.68
C LEU A 157 0.30 11.56 18.29
N SER A 158 -0.19 10.32 18.15
CA SER A 158 0.51 9.10 18.62
C SER A 158 1.81 8.78 17.84
N GLY A 159 2.03 9.51 16.76
CA GLY A 159 3.23 9.57 15.94
C GLY A 159 2.98 10.61 14.83
N PRO A 160 4.03 11.17 14.21
CA PRO A 160 3.85 12.15 13.14
C PRO A 160 3.07 11.55 11.97
N VAL A 161 2.27 12.37 11.30
CA VAL A 161 1.79 12.10 9.94
C VAL A 161 2.76 12.72 8.94
N ASP A 162 2.88 12.13 7.75
CA ASP A 162 3.88 12.53 6.75
C ASP A 162 3.65 13.94 6.19
N SER A 163 2.38 14.37 6.14
CA SER A 163 1.99 15.75 5.85
C SER A 163 0.63 16.06 6.47
N ALA A 164 0.39 17.33 6.83
CA ALA A 164 -0.90 17.81 7.27
C ALA A 164 -1.13 19.26 6.83
N GLY A 165 -2.39 19.69 6.79
CA GLY A 165 -2.73 21.05 6.44
C GLY A 165 -4.22 21.35 6.53
N PHE A 166 -4.57 22.55 6.09
CA PHE A 166 -5.92 23.07 6.13
C PHE A 166 -6.40 23.36 4.70
N MET A 167 -7.61 22.90 4.39
CA MET A 167 -8.30 23.18 3.13
C MET A 167 -9.55 23.98 3.43
N VAL A 168 -9.87 24.99 2.61
CA VAL A 168 -11.19 25.63 2.60
C VAL A 168 -11.83 25.30 1.25
N PRO A 169 -12.66 24.23 1.20
CA PRO A 169 -13.36 23.87 -0.04
C PRO A 169 -14.28 24.99 -0.52
N LEU A 170 -14.47 25.09 -1.84
CA LEU A 170 -15.43 26.02 -2.44
C LEU A 170 -16.62 25.24 -3.02
N LYS A 171 -17.84 25.70 -2.74
CA LYS A 171 -19.07 25.22 -3.38
C LYS A 171 -19.75 26.39 -4.08
N ASN A 172 -19.86 26.34 -5.41
CA ASN A 172 -20.40 27.43 -6.23
C ASN A 172 -19.71 28.79 -5.97
N GLY A 173 -18.39 28.77 -5.74
CA GLY A 173 -17.60 29.96 -5.43
C GLY A 173 -17.66 30.43 -3.97
N LEU A 174 -18.49 29.83 -3.13
CA LEU A 174 -18.59 30.16 -1.70
C LEU A 174 -17.68 29.28 -0.85
N PRO A 175 -16.96 29.84 0.13
CA PRO A 175 -16.17 29.06 1.07
C PRO A 175 -17.05 28.20 1.97
N MET A 176 -16.70 26.91 2.07
CA MET A 176 -17.28 25.94 2.99
C MET A 176 -16.50 25.91 4.31
N SER A 177 -16.99 25.14 5.28
CA SER A 177 -16.28 24.89 6.53
C SER A 177 -14.85 24.36 6.28
N PRO A 178 -13.83 24.93 6.94
CA PRO A 178 -12.45 24.45 6.81
C PRO A 178 -12.31 22.97 7.21
N VAL A 179 -11.55 22.23 6.43
CA VAL A 179 -11.25 20.81 6.65
C VAL A 179 -9.77 20.67 7.01
N THR A 180 -9.50 20.00 8.12
CA THR A 180 -8.15 19.61 8.54
C THR A 180 -7.77 18.30 7.86
N VAL A 181 -6.73 18.30 7.04
CA VAL A 181 -6.30 17.15 6.24
C VAL A 181 -5.07 16.50 6.85
N LEU A 182 -5.11 15.17 7.04
CA LEU A 182 -3.97 14.35 7.47
C LEU A 182 -3.58 13.42 6.34
N ILE A 183 -2.31 13.41 5.96
CA ILE A 183 -1.79 12.60 4.87
C ILE A 183 -0.73 11.63 5.41
N GLU A 184 -0.96 10.35 5.16
CA GLU A 184 0.04 9.29 5.42
C GLU A 184 0.44 8.63 4.09
N VAL A 185 1.72 8.36 3.93
CA VAL A 185 2.33 7.81 2.73
C VAL A 185 2.85 6.41 3.00
N LYS A 186 2.47 5.48 2.13
CA LYS A 186 2.90 4.08 2.16
C LYS A 186 3.45 3.69 0.80
N ASN A 187 4.74 3.95 0.62
CA ASN A 187 5.46 3.64 -0.61
C ASN A 187 6.02 2.20 -0.63
N ILE A 188 5.20 1.24 -0.20
CA ILE A 188 5.58 -0.17 -0.09
C ILE A 188 5.14 -0.99 -1.31
N ARG A 189 5.78 -2.14 -1.51
CA ARG A 189 5.43 -3.09 -2.59
C ARG A 189 4.13 -3.85 -2.31
N GLY A 190 3.70 -3.99 -1.06
CA GLY A 190 2.40 -4.59 -0.77
C GLY A 190 1.24 -3.74 -1.32
N TRP A 191 0.13 -4.39 -1.64
CA TRP A 191 -1.14 -3.70 -1.86
C TRP A 191 -1.75 -3.36 -0.50
N ILE A 192 -2.40 -2.20 -0.42
CA ILE A 192 -3.21 -1.86 0.76
C ILE A 192 -4.61 -2.47 0.60
N TYR A 193 -4.99 -3.27 1.60
CA TYR A 193 -6.29 -3.90 1.77
C TYR A 193 -6.97 -3.33 3.01
N PRO A 194 -8.29 -3.58 3.21
CA PRO A 194 -8.98 -3.18 4.43
C PRO A 194 -8.40 -3.79 5.71
N ASN A 195 -7.58 -4.84 5.64
CA ASN A 195 -6.91 -5.45 6.79
C ASN A 195 -5.41 -5.06 6.88
N SER A 196 -4.93 -4.10 6.10
CA SER A 196 -3.54 -3.63 6.16
C SER A 196 -3.28 -2.81 7.42
N VAL A 197 -2.18 -3.08 8.13
CA VAL A 197 -1.79 -2.34 9.35
C VAL A 197 -1.62 -0.86 9.04
N GLU A 198 -0.98 -0.59 7.91
CA GLU A 198 -0.57 0.71 7.44
C GLU A 198 -1.74 1.67 7.28
N LEU A 199 -2.92 1.17 6.89
CA LEU A 199 -4.15 1.94 6.81
C LEU A 199 -4.56 2.44 8.20
N TYR A 200 -4.63 1.52 9.17
CA TYR A 200 -5.11 1.83 10.52
C TYR A 200 -4.17 2.69 11.34
N GLN A 201 -2.89 2.77 10.98
CA GLN A 201 -1.97 3.74 11.55
C GLN A 201 -2.41 5.19 11.29
N LEU A 202 -2.92 5.49 10.08
CA LEU A 202 -3.50 6.79 9.77
C LEU A 202 -4.87 6.96 10.45
N LEU A 203 -5.77 5.98 10.28
CA LEU A 203 -7.14 6.08 10.79
C LEU A 203 -7.18 6.26 12.32
N GLY A 204 -6.28 5.60 13.05
CA GLY A 204 -6.14 5.77 14.50
C GLY A 204 -5.70 7.18 14.89
N LYS A 205 -4.73 7.78 14.18
CA LYS A 205 -4.29 9.17 14.41
C LYS A 205 -5.43 10.16 14.16
N ALA A 206 -6.15 9.98 13.05
CA ALA A 206 -7.24 10.88 12.67
C ALA A 206 -8.46 10.76 13.60
N SER A 207 -8.79 9.55 14.07
CA SER A 207 -9.92 9.33 14.99
C SER A 207 -9.62 9.95 16.36
N ARG A 208 -8.40 9.77 16.87
CA ARG A 208 -7.94 10.46 18.09
C ARG A 208 -8.04 11.99 17.97
N LEU A 209 -7.63 12.54 16.82
CA LEU A 209 -7.74 13.98 16.58
C LEU A 209 -9.22 14.42 16.55
N GLN A 210 -10.10 13.65 15.91
CA GLN A 210 -11.53 13.93 15.85
C GLN A 210 -12.18 13.90 17.23
N ASN A 211 -11.85 12.91 18.06
CA ASN A 211 -12.33 12.83 19.44
C ASN A 211 -11.85 14.02 20.29
N SER A 212 -10.63 14.50 20.03
CA SER A 212 -10.07 15.66 20.74
C SER A 212 -10.63 17.00 20.24
N ARG A 213 -11.19 17.03 19.02
CA ARG A 213 -11.74 18.23 18.36
C ARG A 213 -13.06 17.88 17.65
N PRO A 214 -14.15 17.64 18.39
CA PRO A 214 -15.41 17.12 17.83
C PRO A 214 -16.03 18.01 16.75
N ASP A 215 -15.90 19.32 16.91
CA ASP A 215 -16.50 20.31 16.01
C ASP A 215 -15.69 20.53 14.73
N GLN A 216 -14.44 20.04 14.68
CA GLN A 216 -13.56 20.23 13.54
C GLN A 216 -13.77 19.12 12.51
N LEU A 217 -13.95 19.50 11.24
CA LEU A 217 -13.93 18.54 10.14
C LEU A 217 -12.50 18.06 9.90
N ILE A 218 -12.30 16.74 9.96
CA ILE A 218 -11.01 16.08 9.73
C ILE A 218 -11.13 15.09 8.57
N LEU A 219 -10.15 15.12 7.67
CA LEU A 219 -10.08 14.24 6.50
C LEU A 219 -8.77 13.44 6.49
N PRO A 220 -8.81 12.13 6.79
CA PRO A 220 -7.68 11.26 6.57
C PRO A 220 -7.50 10.95 5.09
N ILE A 221 -6.25 11.00 4.61
CA ILE A 221 -5.87 10.65 3.24
C ILE A 221 -4.69 9.68 3.29
N LEU A 222 -4.92 8.45 2.83
CA LEU A 222 -3.85 7.48 2.61
C LEU A 222 -3.33 7.63 1.18
N VAL A 223 -2.03 7.84 1.04
CA VAL A 223 -1.34 7.76 -0.27
C VAL A 223 -0.54 6.47 -0.30
N CYS A 224 -0.78 5.64 -1.31
CA CYS A 224 -0.10 4.35 -1.41
C CYS A 224 0.24 4.00 -2.86
N ARG A 225 1.22 3.10 -3.03
CA ARG A 225 1.61 2.58 -4.34
C ARG A 225 0.46 1.89 -5.07
N LYS A 226 -0.22 0.98 -4.37
CA LYS A 226 -1.33 0.14 -4.85
C LYS A 226 -2.37 -0.08 -3.76
N THR A 227 -3.64 -0.08 -4.13
CA THR A 227 -4.75 -0.36 -3.22
C THR A 227 -5.74 -1.33 -3.87
N HIS A 228 -6.31 -2.22 -3.08
CA HIS A 228 -7.38 -3.11 -3.53
C HIS A 228 -8.72 -2.36 -3.63
N PRO A 229 -9.60 -2.68 -4.61
CA PRO A 229 -10.90 -2.01 -4.77
C PRO A 229 -11.73 -1.90 -3.49
N THR A 230 -11.72 -2.94 -2.65
CA THR A 230 -12.47 -2.92 -1.40
C THR A 230 -12.01 -1.85 -0.41
N THR A 231 -10.73 -1.44 -0.44
CA THR A 231 -10.27 -0.33 0.39
C THR A 231 -10.88 1.00 -0.05
N TYR A 232 -11.17 1.21 -1.35
CA TYR A 232 -11.92 2.39 -1.78
C TYR A 232 -13.37 2.36 -1.30
N TRP A 233 -14.00 1.19 -1.27
CA TRP A 233 -15.36 1.04 -0.74
C TRP A 233 -15.40 1.33 0.76
N MET A 234 -14.44 0.80 1.52
CA MET A 234 -14.22 1.15 2.93
C MET A 234 -14.02 2.66 3.11
N ALA A 235 -13.18 3.27 2.27
CA ALA A 235 -12.90 4.70 2.29
C ALA A 235 -14.16 5.56 2.13
N LYS A 236 -15.04 5.18 1.20
CA LYS A 236 -16.33 5.84 0.99
C LYS A 236 -17.26 5.70 2.19
N GLN A 237 -17.31 4.52 2.82
CA GLN A 237 -18.20 4.25 3.95
C GLN A 237 -17.73 4.92 5.24
N LEU A 238 -16.42 4.97 5.47
CA LEU A 238 -15.85 5.57 6.69
C LEU A 238 -15.47 7.04 6.53
N GLY A 239 -15.51 7.63 5.32
CA GLY A 239 -15.20 9.05 5.12
C GLY A 239 -13.71 9.40 5.04
N PHE A 240 -12.86 8.53 4.48
CA PHE A 240 -11.46 8.86 4.19
C PHE A 240 -11.16 8.77 2.69
N PHE A 241 -9.99 9.26 2.27
CA PHE A 241 -9.52 9.11 0.89
C PHE A 241 -8.34 8.16 0.77
N VAL A 242 -8.30 7.45 -0.36
CA VAL A 242 -7.10 6.75 -0.82
C VAL A 242 -6.67 7.36 -2.15
N ILE A 243 -5.38 7.69 -2.25
CA ILE A 243 -4.74 8.09 -3.50
C ILE A 243 -3.73 7.01 -3.87
N GLU A 244 -4.06 6.21 -4.89
CA GLU A 244 -3.09 5.32 -5.51
C GLU A 244 -2.16 6.10 -6.44
N THR A 245 -0.85 6.02 -6.18
CA THR A 245 0.17 6.65 -7.04
C THR A 245 0.44 5.83 -8.28
N GLY A 246 0.29 4.50 -8.21
CA GLY A 246 0.66 3.56 -9.27
C GLY A 246 2.17 3.52 -9.54
N ARG A 247 2.97 4.10 -8.65
CA ARG A 247 4.44 4.21 -8.75
C ARG A 247 5.07 4.01 -7.39
N GLN A 248 6.14 3.21 -7.34
CA GLN A 248 7.02 3.12 -6.19
C GLN A 248 8.25 3.99 -6.41
N PHE A 249 8.38 5.07 -5.65
CA PHE A 249 9.55 5.94 -5.73
C PHE A 249 10.75 5.30 -5.03
N ALA A 250 11.92 5.29 -5.66
CA ALA A 250 13.13 4.64 -5.17
C ALA A 250 14.16 5.62 -4.59
N GLY A 251 13.99 6.92 -4.82
CA GLY A 251 14.95 7.94 -4.39
C GLY A 251 16.23 7.90 -5.21
N ASP A 252 17.34 8.27 -4.58
CA ASP A 252 18.66 8.29 -5.20
C ASP A 252 19.29 6.89 -5.16
N VAL A 253 18.97 6.10 -6.17
CA VAL A 253 19.56 4.79 -6.42
C VAL A 253 20.31 4.80 -7.75
N ASP A 254 21.33 3.96 -7.83
CA ASP A 254 22.04 3.69 -9.08
C ASP A 254 21.06 3.24 -10.18
N GLU A 255 21.20 3.81 -11.37
CA GLU A 255 20.23 3.66 -12.45
C GLU A 255 20.27 2.27 -13.07
N ASP A 256 21.46 1.76 -13.34
CA ASP A 256 21.65 0.42 -13.91
C ASP A 256 21.15 -0.63 -12.93
N ALA A 257 21.47 -0.47 -11.64
CA ALA A 257 20.97 -1.35 -10.61
C ALA A 257 19.44 -1.32 -10.49
N LEU A 258 18.83 -0.14 -10.64
CA LEU A 258 17.37 0.03 -10.64
C LEU A 258 16.73 -0.63 -11.86
N LEU A 259 17.29 -0.43 -13.06
CA LEU A 259 16.81 -1.05 -14.30
C LEU A 259 16.90 -2.57 -14.23
N GLU A 260 18.00 -3.10 -13.68
CA GLU A 260 18.19 -4.54 -13.47
C GLU A 260 17.08 -5.13 -12.56
N VAL A 261 16.82 -4.49 -11.40
CA VAL A 261 15.74 -4.91 -10.49
C VAL A 261 14.37 -4.76 -11.14
N ARG A 262 14.10 -3.62 -11.78
CA ARG A 262 12.83 -3.32 -12.46
C ARG A 262 12.51 -4.39 -13.50
N ASN A 263 13.44 -4.63 -14.43
CA ASN A 263 13.19 -5.49 -15.58
C ASN A 263 13.17 -6.97 -15.18
N GLU A 264 14.09 -7.41 -14.33
CA GLU A 264 14.19 -8.83 -14.02
C GLU A 264 13.22 -9.31 -12.93
N LEU A 265 12.78 -8.45 -12.01
CA LEU A 265 11.71 -8.77 -11.06
C LEU A 265 10.34 -8.29 -11.51
N HIS A 266 10.25 -7.70 -12.71
CA HIS A 266 9.04 -7.15 -13.30
C HIS A 266 8.39 -6.02 -12.48
N PHE A 267 9.19 -5.31 -11.68
CA PHE A 267 8.76 -4.17 -10.88
C PHE A 267 8.61 -2.91 -11.73
N ASN A 268 7.80 -2.97 -12.80
CA ASN A 268 7.68 -1.94 -13.84
C ASN A 268 7.28 -0.56 -13.30
N ASP A 269 6.64 -0.55 -12.14
CA ASP A 269 6.21 0.64 -11.41
C ASP A 269 7.30 1.21 -10.48
N LEU A 270 8.51 0.67 -10.44
CA LEU A 270 9.63 1.19 -9.63
C LEU A 270 10.29 2.37 -10.34
N PHE A 271 10.19 3.59 -9.82
CA PHE A 271 10.72 4.81 -10.43
C PHE A 271 11.89 5.39 -9.64
N LYS A 272 12.93 5.84 -10.36
CA LYS A 272 14.06 6.57 -9.78
C LYS A 272 13.61 7.96 -9.30
N GLY A 273 14.22 8.45 -8.24
CA GLY A 273 14.00 9.79 -7.71
C GLY A 273 12.76 9.92 -6.83
N ALA A 274 12.43 11.18 -6.52
CA ALA A 274 11.35 11.59 -5.62
C ALA A 274 10.58 12.79 -6.19
N ASN A 275 10.46 12.86 -7.52
CA ASN A 275 9.75 13.95 -8.19
C ASN A 275 8.28 14.01 -7.76
N PRO A 276 7.65 15.21 -7.76
CA PRO A 276 6.28 15.39 -7.34
C PRO A 276 5.33 14.39 -8.01
N SER A 277 4.52 13.71 -7.18
CA SER A 277 3.51 12.77 -7.68
C SER A 277 2.38 13.49 -8.41
N VAL A 278 2.34 13.36 -9.73
CA VAL A 278 1.27 13.93 -10.58
C VAL A 278 -0.11 13.49 -10.11
N ARG A 279 -0.28 12.21 -9.76
CA ARG A 279 -1.57 11.66 -9.30
C ARG A 279 -2.05 12.32 -8.01
N VAL A 280 -1.14 12.54 -7.06
CA VAL A 280 -1.45 13.21 -5.79
C VAL A 280 -1.81 14.66 -6.03
N ARG A 281 -0.99 15.39 -6.80
CA ARG A 281 -1.24 16.79 -7.17
C ARG A 281 -2.61 16.96 -7.81
N GLU A 282 -2.94 16.14 -8.80
CA GLU A 282 -4.23 16.22 -9.49
C GLU A 282 -5.43 15.87 -8.61
N ARG A 283 -5.30 14.86 -7.74
CA ARG A 283 -6.37 14.51 -6.81
C ARG A 283 -6.60 15.64 -5.81
N LEU A 284 -5.54 16.23 -5.27
CA LEU A 284 -5.62 17.36 -4.34
C LEU A 284 -6.17 18.62 -4.99
N SER A 285 -5.85 18.91 -6.25
CA SER A 285 -6.33 20.15 -6.90
C SER A 285 -7.70 20.01 -7.55
N LYS A 286 -8.10 18.82 -8.03
CA LYS A 286 -9.33 18.65 -8.83
C LYS A 286 -10.43 17.84 -8.17
N THR A 287 -10.07 16.80 -7.40
CA THR A 287 -11.05 15.82 -6.88
C THR A 287 -11.40 16.10 -5.42
N ILE A 288 -10.39 16.10 -4.55
CA ILE A 288 -10.58 16.19 -3.09
C ILE A 288 -11.36 17.46 -2.70
N PRO A 289 -11.09 18.66 -3.23
CA PRO A 289 -11.83 19.86 -2.84
C PRO A 289 -13.34 19.76 -3.08
N LYS A 290 -13.79 18.95 -4.04
CA LYS A 290 -15.22 18.77 -4.34
C LYS A 290 -15.95 17.90 -3.32
N TYR A 291 -15.21 17.01 -2.65
CA TYR A 291 -15.77 15.95 -1.80
C TYR A 291 -15.27 16.02 -0.36
N ALA A 292 -14.30 16.89 -0.06
CA ALA A 292 -13.61 16.96 1.24
C ALA A 292 -14.58 17.19 2.40
N SER A 293 -15.51 18.15 2.27
CA SER A 293 -16.48 18.44 3.33
C SER A 293 -17.37 17.23 3.63
N ALA A 294 -17.98 16.64 2.60
CA ALA A 294 -18.86 15.47 2.77
C ALA A 294 -18.12 14.25 3.34
N ALA A 295 -16.89 14.00 2.88
CA ALA A 295 -16.08 12.90 3.41
C ALA A 295 -15.66 13.15 4.87
N ALA A 296 -15.30 14.39 5.23
CA ALA A 296 -14.94 14.73 6.60
C ALA A 296 -16.14 14.70 7.56
N GLU A 297 -17.34 15.04 7.08
CA GLU A 297 -18.59 14.84 7.83
C GLU A 297 -18.85 13.36 8.10
N GLN A 298 -18.76 12.52 7.05
CA GLN A 298 -18.85 11.07 7.18
C GLN A 298 -17.78 10.50 8.13
N TRP A 299 -16.56 11.02 8.09
CA TRP A 299 -15.49 10.64 9.02
C TRP A 299 -15.86 10.98 10.45
N ARG A 300 -16.35 12.19 10.71
CA ARG A 300 -16.76 12.62 12.05
C ARG A 300 -17.85 11.71 12.61
N GLU A 301 -18.84 11.36 11.79
CA GLU A 301 -19.96 10.49 12.19
C GLU A 301 -19.50 9.05 12.48
N THR A 302 -18.62 8.49 11.65
CA THR A 302 -18.23 7.07 11.75
C THR A 302 -17.07 6.83 12.70
N SER A 303 -16.18 7.81 12.92
CA SER A 303 -14.92 7.59 13.65
C SER A 303 -15.00 7.76 15.17
N ALA A 304 -16.08 8.34 15.70
CA ALA A 304 -16.21 8.73 17.10
C ALA A 304 -15.94 7.58 18.09
N GLU A 305 -16.41 6.37 17.78
CA GLU A 305 -16.26 5.20 18.65
C GLU A 305 -15.17 4.21 18.20
N LEU A 306 -14.43 4.55 17.13
CA LEU A 306 -13.53 3.61 16.46
C LEU A 306 -12.05 3.79 16.82
N GLU A 307 -11.68 4.78 17.64
CA GLU A 307 -10.27 5.06 17.97
C GLU A 307 -9.55 3.83 18.53
N ALA A 308 -10.15 3.15 19.51
CA ALA A 308 -9.57 1.97 20.14
C ALA A 308 -9.41 0.80 19.14
N THR A 309 -10.39 0.62 18.27
CA THR A 309 -10.39 -0.41 17.23
C THR A 309 -9.30 -0.13 16.19
N PHE A 310 -9.24 1.09 15.65
CA PHE A 310 -8.20 1.50 14.69
C PHE A 310 -6.81 1.44 15.31
N SER A 311 -6.63 1.93 16.53
CA SER A 311 -5.35 1.88 17.22
C SER A 311 -4.86 0.45 17.44
N SER A 312 -5.77 -0.50 17.70
CA SER A 312 -5.44 -1.92 17.85
C SER A 312 -5.08 -2.57 16.51
N LEU A 313 -5.84 -2.28 15.46
CA LEU A 313 -5.58 -2.77 14.09
C LEU A 313 -4.28 -2.20 13.49
N GLY A 314 -3.87 -1.01 13.92
CA GLY A 314 -2.60 -0.37 13.55
C GLY A 314 -1.35 -0.99 14.19
N ARG A 315 -1.50 -2.01 15.06
CA ARG A 315 -0.37 -2.70 15.70
C ARG A 315 0.18 -3.82 14.82
N LYS A 316 1.47 -3.78 14.51
CA LYS A 316 2.16 -4.79 13.67
C LYS A 316 2.07 -6.22 14.21
N ARG A 317 2.02 -6.41 15.54
CA ARG A 317 2.06 -7.73 16.20
C ARG A 317 0.68 -8.37 16.42
N LEU A 318 -0.39 -7.80 15.85
CA LEU A 318 -1.72 -8.41 15.95
C LEU A 318 -1.82 -9.62 15.02
N SER A 319 -2.32 -10.76 15.55
CA SER A 319 -2.51 -11.97 14.76
C SER A 319 -3.51 -11.76 13.61
N ASN A 320 -3.35 -12.51 12.52
CA ASN A 320 -4.26 -12.41 11.37
C ASN A 320 -5.70 -12.81 11.72
N SER A 321 -5.89 -13.78 12.61
CA SER A 321 -7.23 -14.21 13.06
C SER A 321 -7.94 -13.10 13.83
N THR A 322 -7.26 -12.50 14.82
CA THR A 322 -7.81 -11.38 15.59
C THR A 322 -8.08 -10.17 14.68
N ARG A 323 -7.17 -9.88 13.74
CA ARG A 323 -7.38 -8.80 12.79
C ARG A 323 -8.63 -9.00 11.94
N ARG A 324 -8.85 -10.22 11.44
CA ARG A 324 -10.04 -10.56 10.66
C ARG A 324 -11.31 -10.36 11.49
N ILE A 325 -11.32 -10.80 12.75
CA ILE A 325 -12.46 -10.61 13.65
C ILE A 325 -12.77 -9.12 13.84
N MET A 326 -11.74 -8.31 14.16
CA MET A 326 -11.92 -6.88 14.37
C MET A 326 -12.35 -6.14 13.08
N THR A 327 -11.83 -6.55 11.93
CA THR A 327 -12.24 -5.98 10.63
C THR A 327 -13.69 -6.35 10.30
N ASN A 328 -14.13 -7.57 10.61
CA ASN A 328 -15.52 -7.98 10.43
C ASN A 328 -16.46 -7.18 11.35
N ARG A 329 -16.08 -6.94 12.59
CA ARG A 329 -16.85 -6.09 13.51
C ARG A 329 -17.00 -4.66 12.98
N LEU A 330 -15.95 -4.10 12.38
CA LEU A 330 -16.04 -2.80 11.71
C LEU A 330 -17.03 -2.80 10.54
N ARG A 331 -17.10 -3.89 9.77
CA ARG A 331 -18.08 -4.03 8.69
C ARG A 331 -19.51 -4.08 9.22
N GLU A 332 -19.72 -4.83 10.31
CA GLU A 332 -21.01 -4.92 11.00
C GLU A 332 -21.47 -3.55 11.51
N GLN A 333 -20.59 -2.82 12.20
CA GLN A 333 -20.88 -1.45 12.65
C GLN A 333 -21.15 -0.49 11.49
N SER A 334 -20.39 -0.61 10.40
CA SER A 334 -20.66 0.18 9.20
C SER A 334 -22.03 -0.15 8.59
N ALA A 335 -22.47 -1.40 8.67
CA ALA A 335 -23.78 -1.83 8.20
C ALA A 335 -24.93 -1.34 9.10
N GLU A 336 -24.72 -1.27 10.40
CA GLU A 336 -25.67 -0.67 11.36
C GLU A 336 -25.91 0.82 11.07
N LEU A 337 -24.91 1.52 10.53
CA LEU A 337 -25.01 2.91 10.05
C LEU A 337 -25.64 3.04 8.64
N GLY A 338 -26.16 1.94 8.07
CA GLY A 338 -26.84 1.94 6.77
C GLY A 338 -25.90 1.85 5.56
N HIS A 339 -24.61 1.59 5.77
CA HIS A 339 -23.68 1.34 4.66
C HIS A 339 -23.68 -0.13 4.24
N PRO A 340 -23.26 -0.48 3.01
CA PRO A 340 -23.29 -1.86 2.55
C PRO A 340 -22.39 -2.85 3.31
N GLY A 341 -21.37 -2.40 4.05
CA GLY A 341 -20.42 -3.25 4.78
C GLY A 341 -19.56 -4.21 3.93
N GLY A 342 -19.78 -4.26 2.62
CA GLY A 342 -19.16 -5.20 1.69
C GLY A 342 -17.79 -4.76 1.17
N TRP A 343 -16.80 -4.60 2.04
CA TRP A 343 -15.40 -4.29 1.68
C TRP A 343 -14.42 -5.22 2.38
#